data_AF-J9W5Q6-F1
#
_entry.id   AF-J9W5Q6-F1
#
_cell.length_a   1.000
_cell.length_b   1.000
_cell.length_c   1.000
_cell.angle_alpha   90.00
_cell.angle_beta   90.00
_cell.angle_gamma   90.00
#
_symmetry.space_group_name_H-M   'P 1'
#
loop_
_entity.id
_entity.type
_entity.pdbx_description
1 polymer ?
#
loop_
_entity_poly.entity_id
_entity_poly.type
_entity_poly.pdbx_seq_one_letter_code
_entity_poly.pdbx_strand_id
1 'polypeptide(L)'
;MFSFLDMVNHYLGYFNINVTLKSRIYTVLGFFGDVYLFYISFRFLQNQMFSKGVPILLVAIILLYFTICNFFYYFTKKQPWFDISPKIAKLLHIQEHPRETQVQSKMGTTVIADERNVPANGLFDDQHLLPAKIEVSPMQQANIDRLVAQMERQQLFRADYNGMSDRKIYELLKVNSKPIYAIGKGVLLPYFEMQKQGSSLMVYCGLNQAEIYPVGEIKRIGLQSIRSLDLSQVKLYLASVTLVGGPYKQIGRAGVIEAPQDYKLRAMVAYKKL
;
A
#
# COMPACT_ATOMS: atom_id res chain seq x y z
N MET A 1 1.79 12.73 24.12
CA MET A 1 0.47 12.49 24.75
C MET A 1 -0.25 11.48 23.86
N PHE A 2 -0.38 10.24 24.32
CA PHE A 2 -1.05 9.17 23.57
C PHE A 2 -2.54 9.50 23.45
N SER A 3 -2.93 10.09 22.31
CA SER A 3 -4.33 10.36 22.02
C SER A 3 -5.02 9.03 21.69
N PHE A 4 -6.23 8.83 22.18
CA PHE A 4 -7.06 7.68 21.82
C PHE A 4 -7.17 7.49 20.30
N LEU A 5 -7.13 8.60 19.54
CA LEU A 5 -7.07 8.60 18.08
C LEU A 5 -5.80 7.93 17.51
N ASP A 6 -4.65 8.11 18.17
CA ASP A 6 -3.37 7.50 17.79
C ASP A 6 -3.39 6.00 18.08
N MET A 7 -3.97 5.60 19.22
CA MET A 7 -4.17 4.19 19.56
C MET A 7 -5.09 3.51 18.54
N VAL A 8 -6.22 4.13 18.18
CA VAL A 8 -7.15 3.60 17.18
C VAL A 8 -6.51 3.54 15.79
N ASN A 9 -5.73 4.56 15.40
CA ASN A 9 -5.06 4.56 14.10
C ASN A 9 -3.99 3.46 14.01
N HIS A 10 -3.27 3.21 15.11
CA HIS A 10 -2.29 2.14 15.20
C HIS A 10 -2.94 0.75 15.24
N TYR A 11 -4.01 0.57 16.03
CA TYR A 11 -4.76 -0.69 16.11
C TYR A 11 -5.43 -1.05 14.78
N LEU A 12 -6.02 -0.07 14.08
CA LEU A 12 -6.67 -0.27 12.78
C LEU A 12 -5.67 -0.41 11.62
N GLY A 13 -4.40 -0.04 11.82
CA GLY A 13 -3.33 -0.26 10.85
C GLY A 13 -2.73 -1.66 10.92
N TYR A 14 -2.76 -2.30 12.09
CA TYR A 14 -2.13 -3.61 12.32
C TYR A 14 -2.98 -4.80 11.84
N PHE A 15 -4.30 -4.65 11.87
CA PHE A 15 -5.20 -5.61 11.25
C PHE A 15 -5.49 -5.18 9.81
N ASN A 16 -5.37 -6.11 8.86
CA ASN A 16 -5.77 -5.91 7.45
C ASN A 16 -7.32 -5.81 7.35
N ILE A 17 -7.89 -4.82 8.02
CA ILE A 17 -9.31 -4.54 8.11
C ILE A 17 -9.73 -3.90 6.79
N ASN A 18 -10.80 -4.43 6.19
CA ASN A 18 -11.41 -3.87 4.99
C ASN A 18 -11.59 -2.35 5.17
N VAL A 19 -11.09 -1.56 4.21
CA VAL A 19 -11.12 -0.09 4.23
C VAL A 19 -12.53 0.46 4.48
N THR A 20 -13.56 -0.28 4.03
CA THR A 20 -14.97 0.02 4.32
C THR A 20 -15.28 0.07 5.82
N LEU A 21 -14.73 -0.86 6.60
CA LEU A 21 -14.95 -0.96 8.04
C LEU A 21 -14.19 0.15 8.78
N LYS A 22 -12.97 0.48 8.33
CA LYS A 22 -12.20 1.62 8.84
C LYS A 22 -12.95 2.94 8.64
N SER A 23 -13.47 3.20 7.43
CA SER A 23 -14.27 4.39 7.13
C SER A 23 -15.59 4.45 7.90
N ARG A 24 -16.25 3.30 8.16
CA ARG A 24 -17.45 3.25 9.02
C ARG A 24 -17.14 3.65 10.45
N ILE A 25 -16.04 3.15 11.02
CA ILE A 25 -15.60 3.53 12.38
C ILE A 25 -15.33 5.03 12.44
N TYR A 26 -14.61 5.59 11.46
CA TYR A 26 -14.37 7.04 11.42
C TYR A 26 -15.64 7.87 11.27
N THR A 27 -16.62 7.39 10.50
CA THR A 27 -17.92 8.08 10.37
C THR A 27 -18.67 8.11 11.69
N VAL A 28 -18.70 6.99 12.43
CA VAL A 28 -19.32 6.91 13.76
C VAL A 28 -18.58 7.80 14.77
N LEU A 29 -17.26 7.81 14.74
CA LEU A 29 -16.46 8.66 15.63
C LEU A 29 -16.66 10.15 15.30
N GLY A 30 -16.73 10.51 14.01
CA GLY A 30 -17.06 11.84 13.54
C GLY A 30 -18.44 12.31 14.03
N PHE A 31 -19.44 11.43 13.98
CA PHE A 31 -20.77 11.72 14.54
C PHE A 31 -20.73 12.06 16.04
N PHE A 32 -19.99 11.31 16.84
CA PHE A 32 -19.82 11.65 18.26
C PHE A 32 -19.07 12.97 18.46
N GLY A 33 -18.08 13.28 17.61
CA GLY A 33 -17.41 14.57 17.57
C GLY A 33 -18.37 15.72 17.27
N ASP A 34 -19.25 15.57 16.28
CA ASP A 34 -20.26 16.57 15.92
C ASP A 34 -21.24 16.81 17.07
N VAL A 35 -21.76 15.75 17.69
CA VAL A 35 -22.65 15.85 18.88
C VAL A 35 -21.98 16.65 20.00
N TYR A 36 -20.69 16.44 20.23
CA TYR A 36 -19.92 17.18 21.22
C TYR A 36 -19.73 18.65 20.85
N LEU A 37 -19.48 18.96 19.57
CA LEU A 37 -19.40 20.35 19.10
C LEU A 37 -20.73 21.08 19.23
N PHE A 38 -21.86 20.42 18.96
CA PHE A 38 -23.19 20.97 19.25
C PHE A 38 -23.37 21.25 20.74
N TYR A 39 -23.02 20.29 21.61
CA TYR A 39 -23.09 20.48 23.06
C TYR A 39 -22.30 21.70 23.53
N ILE A 40 -21.04 21.83 23.10
CA ILE A 40 -20.19 22.99 23.45
C ILE A 40 -20.80 24.29 22.93
N SER A 41 -21.23 24.28 21.67
CA SER A 41 -21.83 25.45 21.03
C SER A 41 -23.07 25.96 21.79
N PHE A 42 -23.99 25.06 22.13
CA PHE A 42 -25.17 25.39 22.94
C PHE A 42 -24.80 25.93 24.32
N ARG A 43 -23.78 25.38 24.97
CA ARG A 43 -23.28 25.89 26.27
C ARG A 43 -22.72 27.31 26.15
N PHE A 44 -21.99 27.62 25.08
CA PHE A 44 -21.49 28.99 24.85
C PHE A 44 -22.61 29.98 24.53
N LEU A 45 -23.64 29.55 23.79
CA LEU A 45 -24.81 30.37 23.49
C LEU A 45 -25.66 30.65 24.75
N GLN A 46 -25.84 29.65 25.62
CA GLN A 46 -26.50 29.81 26.92
C GLN A 46 -25.74 30.79 27.83
N ASN A 47 -24.42 30.80 27.74
CA ASN A 47 -23.55 31.72 28.48
C ASN A 47 -23.39 33.10 27.81
N GLN A 48 -24.23 33.45 26.83
CA GLN A 48 -24.21 34.72 26.08
C GLN A 48 -22.88 35.01 25.34
N MET A 49 -22.02 34.00 25.15
CA MET A 49 -20.74 34.12 24.44
C MET A 49 -20.93 33.89 22.94
N PHE A 50 -21.73 34.73 22.29
CA PHE A 50 -22.12 34.59 20.89
C PHE A 50 -20.93 34.58 19.92
N SER A 51 -19.89 35.36 20.20
CA SER A 51 -18.67 35.43 19.38
C SER A 51 -17.93 34.10 19.26
N LYS A 52 -18.10 33.20 20.22
CA LYS A 52 -17.50 31.84 20.21
C LYS A 52 -18.54 30.76 19.88
N GLY A 53 -19.76 30.88 20.39
CA GLY A 53 -20.81 29.89 20.18
C GLY A 53 -21.29 29.80 18.73
N VAL A 54 -21.56 30.95 18.09
CA VAL A 54 -22.07 31.00 16.71
C VAL A 54 -21.11 30.37 15.68
N PRO A 55 -19.80 30.69 15.64
CA PRO A 55 -18.91 30.06 14.66
C PRO A 55 -18.73 28.55 14.92
N ILE A 56 -18.69 28.11 16.18
CA ILE A 56 -18.60 26.68 16.51
C ILE A 56 -19.88 25.96 16.07
N LEU A 57 -21.06 26.57 16.25
CA LEU A 57 -22.33 26.02 15.74
C LEU A 57 -22.29 25.85 14.21
N LEU A 58 -21.80 26.87 13.50
CA LEU A 58 -21.75 26.89 12.05
C LEU A 58 -20.82 25.76 11.55
N VAL A 59 -19.63 25.61 12.15
CA VAL A 59 -18.72 24.51 11.85
C VAL A 59 -19.36 23.15 12.15
N ALA A 60 -20.05 22.99 13.28
CA ALA A 60 -20.74 21.75 13.62
C ALA A 60 -21.83 21.38 12.59
N ILE A 61 -22.57 22.36 12.06
CA ILE A 61 -23.57 22.13 11.00
C ILE A 61 -22.91 21.69 9.70
N ILE A 62 -21.80 22.31 9.31
CA ILE A 62 -21.04 21.92 8.11
C ILE A 62 -20.49 20.50 8.25
N LEU A 63 -19.88 20.18 9.39
CA LEU A 63 -19.34 18.84 9.65
C LEU A 63 -20.46 17.80 9.70
N LEU A 64 -21.59 18.11 10.33
CA LEU A 64 -22.77 17.24 10.34
C LEU A 64 -23.27 16.92 8.92
N TYR A 65 -23.29 17.90 8.02
CA TYR A 65 -23.62 17.66 6.62
C TYR A 65 -22.70 16.61 5.99
N PHE A 66 -21.37 16.73 6.18
CA PHE A 66 -20.41 15.76 5.67
C PHE A 66 -20.53 14.39 6.37
N THR A 67 -20.80 14.36 7.67
CA THR A 67 -21.04 13.13 8.42
C THR A 67 -22.27 12.39 7.91
N ILE A 68 -23.34 13.09 7.58
CA ILE A 68 -24.55 12.51 6.96
C ILE A 68 -24.23 11.97 5.56
N CYS A 69 -23.52 12.73 4.72
CA CYS A 69 -23.08 12.26 3.41
C CYS A 69 -22.22 11.00 3.52
N ASN A 70 -21.26 10.97 4.46
CA ASN A 70 -20.44 9.79 4.76
C ASN A 70 -21.27 8.61 5.26
N PHE A 71 -22.29 8.86 6.08
CA PHE A 71 -23.18 7.82 6.55
C PHE A 71 -23.94 7.16 5.38
N PHE A 72 -24.53 7.95 4.48
CA PHE A 72 -25.14 7.41 3.27
C PHE A 72 -24.12 6.69 2.39
N TYR A 73 -22.90 7.22 2.25
CA TYR A 73 -21.87 6.64 1.40
C TYR A 73 -21.33 5.29 1.91
N TYR A 74 -21.12 5.14 3.22
CA TYR A 74 -20.48 3.94 3.80
C TYR A 74 -21.47 2.91 4.37
N PHE A 75 -22.68 3.33 4.77
CA PHE A 75 -23.71 2.44 5.31
C PHE A 75 -24.84 2.14 4.31
N THR A 76 -25.03 2.98 3.28
CA THR A 76 -26.08 2.78 2.26
C THR A 76 -25.46 2.58 0.86
N LYS A 77 -26.10 1.79 -0.01
CA LYS A 77 -25.65 1.61 -1.41
C LYS A 77 -26.07 2.75 -2.35
N LYS A 78 -26.55 3.88 -1.82
CA LYS A 78 -27.13 4.99 -2.59
C LYS A 78 -26.40 6.28 -2.23
N GLN A 79 -25.93 7.02 -3.25
CA GLN A 79 -25.41 8.35 -3.05
C GLN A 79 -26.57 9.35 -2.88
N PRO A 80 -26.53 10.24 -1.88
CA PRO A 80 -27.58 11.24 -1.70
C PRO A 80 -27.54 12.26 -2.85
N TRP A 81 -28.72 12.60 -3.39
CA TRP A 81 -28.91 13.55 -4.48
C TRP A 81 -28.45 15.00 -4.16
N PHE A 82 -28.24 15.31 -2.89
CA PHE A 82 -27.79 16.62 -2.38
C PHE A 82 -26.29 16.68 -2.06
N ASP A 83 -25.49 15.70 -2.48
CA ASP A 83 -24.05 15.66 -2.24
C ASP A 83 -23.30 16.66 -3.14
N ILE A 84 -22.74 17.72 -2.54
CA ILE A 84 -21.98 18.78 -3.22
C ILE A 84 -20.46 18.45 -3.19
N SER A 85 -20.04 17.42 -2.46
CA SER A 85 -18.64 17.00 -2.33
C SER A 85 -17.91 16.84 -3.68
N PRO A 86 -18.52 16.26 -4.74
CA PRO A 86 -17.88 16.14 -6.05
C PRO A 86 -17.57 17.51 -6.70
N LYS A 87 -18.42 18.51 -6.47
CA LYS A 87 -18.23 19.87 -7.00
C LYS A 87 -17.11 20.61 -6.26
N ILE A 88 -17.00 20.41 -4.95
CA ILE A 88 -15.94 20.98 -4.11
C ILE A 88 -14.58 20.39 -4.46
N ALA A 89 -14.50 19.06 -4.66
CA ALA A 89 -13.27 18.39 -5.07
C ALA A 89 -12.74 18.93 -6.41
N LYS A 90 -13.64 19.10 -7.39
CA LYS A 90 -13.31 19.66 -8.71
C LYS A 90 -12.83 21.13 -8.63
N LEU A 91 -13.39 21.92 -7.72
CA LEU A 91 -13.01 23.32 -7.53
C LEU A 91 -11.64 23.47 -6.85
N LEU A 92 -11.37 22.64 -5.84
CA LEU A 92 -10.14 22.73 -5.04
C LEU A 92 -8.92 22.06 -5.72
N HIS A 93 -9.06 21.52 -6.94
CA HIS A 93 -8.04 20.69 -7.59
C HIS A 93 -7.46 19.61 -6.66
N ILE A 94 -8.23 19.22 -5.65
CA ILE A 94 -7.91 18.05 -4.85
C ILE A 94 -8.11 16.93 -5.85
N GLN A 95 -7.00 16.37 -6.33
CA GLN A 95 -7.03 15.08 -7.01
C GLN A 95 -7.90 14.22 -6.10
N GLU A 96 -9.06 13.78 -6.61
CA GLU A 96 -9.84 12.75 -5.93
C GLU A 96 -8.80 11.75 -5.50
N HIS A 97 -8.65 11.50 -4.18
CA HIS A 97 -7.73 10.47 -3.72
C HIS A 97 -8.03 9.31 -4.63
N PRO A 98 -7.06 8.92 -5.50
CA PRO A 98 -7.35 8.00 -6.56
C PRO A 98 -7.97 6.86 -5.81
N ARG A 99 -9.24 6.56 -6.13
CA ARG A 99 -9.92 5.41 -5.55
C ARG A 99 -8.84 4.35 -5.51
N GLU A 100 -8.43 3.86 -4.34
CA GLU A 100 -7.96 2.48 -4.28
C GLU A 100 -8.99 1.77 -5.14
N THR A 101 -8.61 1.28 -6.33
CA THR A 101 -9.52 1.25 -7.48
C THR A 101 -10.67 0.29 -7.18
N GLN A 102 -11.67 0.76 -6.46
CA GLN A 102 -12.89 0.07 -6.11
C GLN A 102 -13.74 0.27 -7.35
N VAL A 103 -13.41 -0.52 -8.36
CA VAL A 103 -14.38 -0.83 -9.39
C VAL A 103 -15.54 -1.45 -8.64
N GLN A 104 -16.63 -0.70 -8.49
CA GLN A 104 -17.93 -1.25 -8.14
C GLN A 104 -18.40 -2.12 -9.32
N SER A 105 -17.74 -3.25 -9.55
CA SER A 105 -18.37 -4.37 -10.23
C SER A 105 -19.45 -4.85 -9.28
N LYS A 106 -20.64 -5.22 -9.78
CA LYS A 106 -21.79 -5.71 -9.00
C LYS A 106 -21.52 -6.98 -8.15
N MET A 107 -20.27 -7.45 -8.03
CA MET A 107 -19.84 -8.64 -7.31
C MET A 107 -18.51 -8.44 -6.56
N GLY A 108 -18.58 -7.74 -5.42
CA GLY A 108 -17.56 -7.81 -4.37
C GLY A 108 -16.36 -6.86 -4.50
N THR A 109 -16.06 -6.19 -3.38
CA THR A 109 -14.93 -5.28 -3.17
C THR A 109 -13.61 -6.01 -3.40
N THR A 110 -12.79 -5.55 -4.35
CA THR A 110 -11.37 -5.93 -4.45
C THR A 110 -10.53 -4.69 -4.29
N VAL A 111 -9.69 -4.70 -3.27
CA VAL A 111 -8.72 -3.66 -2.98
C VAL A 111 -7.53 -3.89 -3.91
N ILE A 112 -7.41 -3.09 -4.96
CA ILE A 112 -6.12 -2.91 -5.63
C ILE A 112 -5.34 -1.98 -4.71
N ALA A 113 -4.60 -2.56 -3.77
CA ALA A 113 -3.73 -1.77 -2.91
C ALA A 113 -2.72 -1.01 -3.81
N ASP A 114 -1.99 -0.06 -3.26
CA ASP A 114 -1.08 0.83 -4.01
C ASP A 114 0.36 0.26 -4.13
N GLU A 115 1.09 0.57 -5.21
CA GLU A 115 2.41 0.01 -5.58
C GLU A 115 3.57 0.34 -4.60
N ARG A 116 3.32 1.12 -3.54
CA ARG A 116 4.38 1.74 -2.70
C ARG A 116 4.51 1.25 -1.26
N ASN A 117 3.52 0.56 -0.69
CA ASN A 117 3.63 0.05 0.68
C ASN A 117 3.94 -1.44 0.68
N VAL A 118 5.23 -1.77 0.54
CA VAL A 118 5.73 -3.02 1.10
C VAL A 118 6.35 -2.62 2.43
N PRO A 119 5.76 -3.02 3.59
CA PRO A 119 6.33 -2.68 4.88
C PRO A 119 7.74 -3.26 4.95
N ALA A 120 8.74 -2.41 5.18
CA ALA A 120 10.03 -2.89 5.62
C ALA A 120 9.83 -3.63 6.95
N ASN A 121 10.62 -4.68 7.21
CA ASN A 121 10.68 -5.26 8.55
C ASN A 121 10.91 -4.08 9.51
N GLY A 122 9.97 -3.84 10.43
CA GLY A 122 9.76 -2.56 11.16
C GLY A 122 10.90 -2.05 12.06
N LEU A 123 12.12 -2.46 11.77
CA LEU A 123 13.40 -2.05 12.34
C LEU A 123 13.91 -0.71 11.77
N PHE A 124 13.40 -0.25 10.63
CA PHE A 124 13.88 0.95 9.95
C PHE A 124 12.76 1.99 9.78
N ASP A 125 13.05 3.23 10.16
CA ASP A 125 12.18 4.38 9.88
C ASP A 125 12.22 4.68 8.37
N ASP A 126 11.04 4.79 7.73
CA ASP A 126 10.87 4.88 6.27
C ASP A 126 11.69 6.01 5.63
N GLN A 127 12.05 7.02 6.42
CA GLN A 127 12.82 8.19 6.01
C GLN A 127 14.25 7.88 5.51
N HIS A 128 14.81 6.69 5.80
CA HIS A 128 16.17 6.32 5.41
C HIS A 128 16.25 5.17 4.39
N LEU A 129 15.14 4.82 3.75
CA LEU A 129 15.08 3.70 2.79
C LEU A 129 15.27 4.18 1.35
N LEU A 130 16.20 3.55 0.64
CA LEU A 130 16.49 3.82 -0.76
C LEU A 130 16.21 2.59 -1.63
N PRO A 131 15.53 2.73 -2.78
CA PRO A 131 15.31 1.62 -3.69
C PRO A 131 16.62 1.17 -4.33
N ALA A 132 16.87 -0.14 -4.33
CA ALA A 132 18.04 -0.73 -4.95
C ALA A 132 17.66 -1.51 -6.22
N LYS A 133 18.45 -1.31 -7.27
CA LYS A 133 18.34 -2.07 -8.53
C LYS A 133 19.26 -3.27 -8.47
N ILE A 134 18.64 -4.45 -8.50
CA ILE A 134 19.31 -5.74 -8.56
C ILE A 134 19.42 -6.18 -10.03
N GLU A 135 20.61 -6.60 -10.43
CA GLU A 135 20.86 -7.29 -11.70
C GLU A 135 20.97 -8.79 -11.44
N VAL A 136 20.31 -9.58 -12.29
CA VAL A 136 20.15 -11.02 -12.11
C VAL A 136 20.75 -11.71 -13.33
N SER A 137 21.68 -12.63 -13.11
CA SER A 137 22.25 -13.50 -14.15
C SER A 137 21.38 -14.74 -14.36
N PRO A 138 21.54 -15.48 -15.49
CA PRO A 138 20.75 -16.69 -15.73
C PRO A 138 20.86 -17.75 -14.62
N MET A 139 22.05 -17.90 -14.03
CA MET A 139 22.25 -18.80 -12.89
C MET A 139 21.51 -18.32 -11.63
N GLN A 140 21.50 -17.00 -11.39
CA GLN A 140 20.77 -16.41 -10.28
C GLN A 140 19.26 -16.48 -10.49
N GLN A 141 18.79 -16.38 -11.73
CA GLN A 141 17.39 -16.58 -12.08
C GLN A 141 16.94 -18.01 -11.72
N ALA A 142 17.73 -19.03 -12.04
CA ALA A 142 17.43 -20.40 -11.63
C ALA A 142 17.35 -20.58 -10.10
N ASN A 143 18.16 -19.83 -9.34
CA ASN A 143 18.07 -19.80 -7.87
C ASN A 143 16.79 -19.12 -7.39
N ILE A 144 16.36 -18.02 -8.03
CA ILE A 144 15.08 -17.36 -7.74
C ILE A 144 13.94 -18.33 -8.00
N ASP A 145 13.94 -19.01 -9.15
CA ASP A 145 12.87 -19.94 -9.52
C ASP A 145 12.78 -21.13 -8.55
N ARG A 146 13.94 -21.63 -8.07
CA ARG A 146 13.97 -22.63 -6.98
C ARG A 146 13.35 -22.10 -5.69
N LEU A 147 13.68 -20.86 -5.30
CA LEU A 147 13.13 -20.24 -4.09
C LEU A 147 11.62 -20.05 -4.21
N VAL A 148 11.14 -19.58 -5.36
CA VAL A 148 9.71 -19.46 -5.68
C VAL A 148 9.00 -20.81 -5.50
N ALA A 149 9.51 -21.86 -6.13
CA ALA A 149 8.93 -23.21 -6.03
C ALA A 149 8.96 -23.76 -4.59
N GLN A 150 9.95 -23.40 -3.78
CA GLN A 150 9.98 -23.73 -2.35
C GLN A 150 8.91 -22.97 -1.55
N MET A 151 8.79 -21.66 -1.79
CA MET A 151 7.81 -20.79 -1.13
C MET A 151 6.36 -21.19 -1.48
N GLU A 152 6.07 -21.57 -2.72
CA GLU A 152 4.76 -22.07 -3.14
C GLU A 152 4.41 -23.39 -2.46
N ARG A 153 5.36 -24.34 -2.39
CA ARG A 153 5.18 -25.62 -1.69
C ARG A 153 4.88 -25.44 -0.20
N GLN A 154 5.51 -24.45 0.44
CA GLN A 154 5.27 -24.10 1.83
C GLN A 154 4.06 -23.16 2.03
N GLN A 155 3.32 -22.86 0.96
CA GLN A 155 2.13 -22.01 0.97
C GLN A 155 2.40 -20.60 1.53
N LEU A 156 3.63 -20.09 1.36
CA LEU A 156 4.00 -18.74 1.82
C LEU A 156 3.37 -17.64 0.94
N PHE A 157 3.00 -17.97 -0.29
CA PHE A 157 2.13 -17.16 -1.14
C PHE A 157 1.39 -18.04 -2.14
N ARG A 158 0.46 -17.44 -2.91
CA ARG A 158 -0.25 -18.09 -4.02
C ARG A 158 -0.14 -17.24 -5.28
N ALA A 159 0.18 -17.87 -6.40
CA ALA A 159 0.19 -17.24 -7.72
C ALA A 159 -1.15 -17.45 -8.44
N ASP A 160 -2.26 -17.03 -7.82
CA ASP A 160 -3.63 -17.28 -8.29
C ASP A 160 -4.39 -15.99 -8.66
N TYR A 161 -3.65 -14.90 -8.96
CA TYR A 161 -4.23 -13.59 -9.27
C TYR A 161 -5.13 -13.07 -8.13
N ASN A 162 -4.78 -13.36 -6.87
CA ASN A 162 -5.60 -13.07 -5.69
C ASN A 162 -7.02 -13.68 -5.78
N GLY A 163 -7.16 -14.83 -6.45
CA GLY A 163 -8.44 -15.51 -6.68
C GLY A 163 -9.39 -14.82 -7.67
N MET A 164 -8.90 -13.88 -8.49
CA MET A 164 -9.73 -13.18 -9.47
C MET A 164 -10.04 -14.06 -10.69
N SER A 165 -11.30 -14.05 -11.13
CA SER A 165 -11.71 -14.69 -12.38
C SER A 165 -11.24 -13.89 -13.60
N ASP A 166 -11.06 -14.57 -14.74
CA ASP A 166 -10.62 -13.95 -15.99
C ASP A 166 -11.53 -12.81 -16.45
N ARG A 167 -12.84 -12.91 -16.19
CA ARG A 167 -13.79 -11.84 -16.48
C ARG A 167 -13.46 -10.57 -15.68
N LYS A 168 -13.12 -10.71 -14.40
CA LYS A 168 -12.76 -9.60 -13.53
C LYS A 168 -11.42 -9.00 -13.93
N ILE A 169 -10.44 -9.84 -14.25
CA ILE A 169 -9.14 -9.44 -14.78
C ILE A 169 -9.32 -8.64 -16.07
N TYR A 170 -10.19 -9.08 -16.98
CA TYR A 170 -10.51 -8.37 -18.22
C TYR A 170 -11.12 -6.98 -17.98
N GLU A 171 -12.07 -6.86 -17.04
CA GLU A 171 -12.65 -5.57 -16.67
C GLU A 171 -11.59 -4.61 -16.10
N LEU A 172 -10.68 -5.11 -15.26
CA LEU A 172 -9.59 -4.32 -14.71
C LEU A 172 -8.60 -3.86 -15.78
N LEU A 173 -8.22 -4.76 -16.69
CA LEU A 173 -7.31 -4.44 -17.78
C LEU A 173 -7.90 -3.44 -18.79
N LYS A 174 -9.23 -3.41 -18.93
CA LYS A 174 -9.92 -2.41 -19.76
C LYS A 174 -9.85 -1.00 -19.19
N VAL A 175 -9.95 -0.88 -17.87
CA VAL A 175 -9.86 0.42 -17.18
C VAL A 175 -8.40 0.84 -17.03
N ASN A 176 -7.52 -0.12 -16.76
CA ASN A 176 -6.11 0.10 -16.51
C ASN A 176 -5.30 -0.90 -17.36
N SER A 177 -4.71 -0.44 -18.46
CA SER A 177 -3.98 -1.28 -19.42
C SER A 177 -2.67 -1.87 -18.91
N LYS A 178 -2.39 -1.79 -17.60
CA LYS A 178 -1.24 -2.42 -16.95
C LYS A 178 -1.46 -3.94 -16.79
N PRO A 179 -0.45 -4.78 -17.07
CA PRO A 179 -0.55 -6.22 -16.87
C PRO A 179 -0.80 -6.56 -15.39
N ILE A 180 -1.57 -7.63 -15.14
CA ILE A 180 -1.89 -8.11 -13.80
C ILE A 180 -1.07 -9.37 -13.53
N TYR A 181 -0.19 -9.31 -12.53
CA TYR A 181 0.69 -10.40 -12.12
C TYR A 181 -0.01 -11.43 -11.24
N ALA A 182 0.37 -12.70 -11.38
CA ALA A 182 -0.19 -13.81 -10.61
C ALA A 182 0.05 -13.68 -9.11
N ILE A 183 1.23 -13.17 -8.71
CA ILE A 183 1.60 -12.89 -7.31
C ILE A 183 1.15 -11.50 -6.81
N GLY A 184 0.31 -10.81 -7.59
CA GLY A 184 -0.15 -9.46 -7.28
C GLY A 184 1.01 -8.45 -7.23
N LYS A 185 1.17 -7.79 -6.09
CA LYS A 185 2.13 -6.67 -5.92
C LYS A 185 3.54 -7.12 -5.60
N GLY A 186 3.69 -8.38 -5.25
CA GLY A 186 4.93 -8.97 -4.81
C GLY A 186 4.85 -9.56 -3.43
N VAL A 187 5.83 -10.39 -3.13
CA VAL A 187 5.90 -11.21 -1.92
C VAL A 187 7.20 -10.88 -1.21
N LEU A 188 7.14 -10.55 0.07
CA LEU A 188 8.33 -10.31 0.87
C LEU A 188 9.09 -11.63 1.05
N LEU A 189 10.40 -11.61 0.82
CA LEU A 189 11.22 -12.79 1.03
C LEU A 189 11.45 -13.03 2.54
N PRO A 190 11.32 -14.27 3.03
CA PRO A 190 11.44 -14.56 4.47
C PRO A 190 12.82 -14.27 5.04
N TYR A 191 13.87 -14.66 4.30
CA TYR A 191 15.25 -14.40 4.67
C TYR A 191 15.99 -13.75 3.50
N PHE A 192 16.74 -12.69 3.80
CA PHE A 192 17.60 -12.00 2.86
C PHE A 192 18.80 -11.41 3.59
N GLU A 193 19.94 -11.42 2.92
CA GLU A 193 21.16 -10.77 3.40
C GLU A 193 21.96 -10.22 2.23
N MET A 194 22.83 -9.27 2.55
CA MET A 194 23.73 -8.65 1.58
C MET A 194 25.16 -8.96 2.00
N GLN A 195 25.92 -9.58 1.10
CA GLN A 195 27.33 -9.89 1.28
C GLN A 195 28.19 -9.10 0.31
N LYS A 196 29.30 -8.57 0.80
CA LYS A 196 30.30 -7.90 -0.06
C LYS A 196 31.24 -8.94 -0.65
N GLN A 197 31.24 -9.07 -1.97
CA GLN A 197 32.20 -9.86 -2.73
C GLN A 197 33.10 -8.93 -3.53
N GLY A 198 34.27 -8.62 -2.97
CA GLY A 198 35.18 -7.63 -3.56
C GLY A 198 34.54 -6.24 -3.66
N SER A 199 34.36 -5.74 -4.88
CA SER A 199 33.70 -4.45 -5.16
C SER A 199 32.19 -4.54 -5.36
N SER A 200 31.63 -5.75 -5.37
CA SER A 200 30.22 -6.00 -5.67
C SER A 200 29.45 -6.34 -4.41
N LEU A 201 28.19 -5.90 -4.35
CA LEU A 201 27.26 -6.25 -3.29
C LEU A 201 26.30 -7.32 -3.81
N MET A 202 26.48 -8.54 -3.31
CA MET A 202 25.68 -9.70 -3.67
C MET A 202 24.53 -9.88 -2.69
N VAL A 203 23.34 -10.10 -3.22
CA VAL A 203 22.12 -10.39 -2.45
C VAL A 203 21.95 -11.90 -2.40
N TYR A 204 21.77 -12.39 -1.18
CA TYR A 204 21.44 -13.76 -0.88
C TYR A 204 20.03 -13.82 -0.30
N CYS A 205 19.25 -14.78 -0.77
CA CYS A 205 17.90 -14.99 -0.27
C CYS A 205 17.65 -16.47 0.00
N GLY A 206 16.73 -16.73 0.92
CA GLY A 206 16.35 -18.07 1.32
C GLY A 206 15.02 -18.09 2.07
N LEU A 207 14.56 -19.29 2.40
CA LEU A 207 13.46 -19.47 3.34
C LEU A 207 13.91 -19.21 4.79
N ASN A 208 15.19 -19.46 5.06
CA ASN A 208 15.85 -19.26 6.35
C ASN A 208 17.37 -19.11 6.14
N GLN A 209 18.10 -18.87 7.23
CA GLN A 209 19.54 -18.64 7.20
C GLN A 209 20.38 -19.88 6.80
N ALA A 210 19.84 -21.09 6.93
CA ALA A 210 20.57 -22.33 6.63
C ALA A 210 20.62 -22.63 5.13
N GLU A 211 19.61 -22.20 4.37
CA GLU A 211 19.49 -22.45 2.93
C GLU A 211 19.34 -21.15 2.16
N ILE A 212 20.48 -20.52 1.87
CA ILE A 212 20.57 -19.25 1.14
C ILE A 212 21.22 -19.44 -0.23
N TYR A 213 20.70 -18.74 -1.23
CA TYR A 213 21.20 -18.77 -2.59
C TYR A 213 21.55 -17.37 -3.07
N PRO A 214 22.61 -17.20 -3.88
CA PRO A 214 22.90 -15.92 -4.53
C PRO A 214 21.83 -15.64 -5.59
N VAL A 215 21.11 -14.53 -5.45
CA VAL A 215 19.97 -14.19 -6.30
C VAL A 215 20.17 -12.92 -7.13
N GLY A 216 21.23 -12.16 -6.89
CA GLY A 216 21.53 -10.99 -7.71
C GLY A 216 22.60 -10.07 -7.15
N GLU A 217 23.03 -9.10 -7.96
CA GLU A 217 24.00 -8.08 -7.58
C GLU A 217 23.35 -6.69 -7.54
N ILE A 218 23.62 -5.90 -6.50
CA ILE A 218 23.15 -4.51 -6.41
C ILE A 218 24.05 -3.61 -7.27
N LYS A 219 23.52 -3.06 -8.35
CA LYS A 219 24.24 -2.10 -9.22
C LYS A 219 24.01 -0.64 -8.86
N ARG A 220 22.83 -0.33 -8.30
CA ARG A 220 22.39 1.04 -8.01
C ARG A 220 21.59 1.09 -6.72
N ILE A 221 21.81 2.12 -5.92
CA ILE A 221 21.01 2.46 -4.73
C ILE A 221 20.50 3.89 -4.90
N GLY A 222 19.18 4.09 -4.84
CA GLY A 222 18.54 5.34 -5.21
C GLY A 222 18.90 5.74 -6.64
N LEU A 223 19.58 6.87 -6.80
CA LEU A 223 20.09 7.36 -8.08
C LEU A 223 21.58 7.07 -8.30
N GLN A 224 22.30 6.56 -7.28
CA GLN A 224 23.76 6.41 -7.30
C GLN A 224 24.18 4.99 -7.66
N SER A 225 25.19 4.85 -8.52
CA SER A 225 25.78 3.54 -8.80
C SER A 225 26.65 3.09 -7.63
N ILE A 226 26.65 1.79 -7.34
CA ILE A 226 27.47 1.25 -6.25
C ILE A 226 28.97 1.44 -6.51
N ARG A 227 29.39 1.45 -7.78
CA ARG A 227 30.78 1.64 -8.18
C ARG A 227 31.31 3.04 -7.86
N SER A 228 30.41 4.03 -7.82
CA SER A 228 30.73 5.43 -7.49
C SER A 228 30.54 5.77 -6.02
N LEU A 229 29.98 4.84 -5.23
CA LEU A 229 29.65 5.09 -3.83
C LEU A 229 30.86 4.77 -2.96
N ASP A 230 31.28 5.72 -2.14
CA ASP A 230 32.32 5.47 -1.13
C ASP A 230 31.73 4.71 0.05
N LEU A 231 31.88 3.38 0.02
CA LEU A 231 31.43 2.46 1.06
C LEU A 231 32.17 2.63 2.40
N SER A 232 33.23 3.45 2.47
CA SER A 232 33.91 3.75 3.73
C SER A 232 33.17 4.78 4.59
N GLN A 233 32.35 5.64 3.97
CA GLN A 233 31.63 6.72 4.66
C GLN A 233 30.18 6.37 5.00
N VAL A 234 29.68 5.25 4.47
CA VAL A 234 28.27 4.86 4.59
C VAL A 234 28.18 3.37 4.88
N LYS A 235 27.47 3.01 5.94
CA LYS A 235 27.03 1.63 6.17
C LYS A 235 25.68 1.40 5.51
N LEU A 236 25.62 0.38 4.67
CA LEU A 236 24.42 -0.03 3.94
C LEU A 236 23.85 -1.31 4.54
N TYR A 237 22.54 -1.34 4.72
CA TYR A 237 21.81 -2.49 5.26
C TYR A 237 20.65 -2.82 4.33
N LEU A 238 20.49 -4.11 4.02
CA LEU A 238 19.34 -4.57 3.26
C LEU A 238 18.11 -4.53 4.19
N ALA A 239 17.12 -3.71 3.86
CA ALA A 239 15.94 -3.51 4.70
C ALA A 239 14.77 -4.43 4.31
N SER A 240 14.60 -4.66 3.00
CA SER A 240 13.64 -5.63 2.48
C SER A 240 14.04 -6.12 1.10
N VAL A 241 13.66 -7.35 0.77
CA VAL A 241 13.69 -7.88 -0.59
C VAL A 241 12.32 -8.44 -0.93
N THR A 242 11.73 -7.96 -2.01
CA THR A 242 10.41 -8.33 -2.50
C THR A 242 10.52 -9.01 -3.85
N LEU A 243 9.94 -10.20 -3.95
CA LEU A 243 9.70 -10.89 -5.21
C LEU A 243 8.59 -10.18 -5.97
N VAL A 244 8.82 -9.83 -7.23
CA VAL A 244 7.86 -9.13 -8.11
C VAL A 244 7.89 -9.74 -9.52
N GLY A 245 6.87 -9.48 -10.34
CA GLY A 245 6.82 -10.03 -11.69
C GLY A 245 6.22 -11.44 -11.72
N GLY A 246 6.80 -12.34 -12.51
CA GLY A 246 6.24 -13.66 -12.75
C GLY A 246 5.19 -13.69 -13.86
N PRO A 247 4.46 -14.81 -14.01
CA PRO A 247 3.35 -14.94 -14.95
C PRO A 247 2.34 -13.81 -14.78
N TYR A 248 1.85 -13.28 -15.90
CA TYR A 248 0.91 -12.17 -15.90
C TYR A 248 -0.17 -12.36 -16.94
N LYS A 249 -1.29 -11.67 -16.70
CA LYS A 249 -2.45 -11.62 -17.58
C LYS A 249 -2.57 -10.26 -18.25
N GLN A 250 -2.87 -10.28 -19.55
CA GLN A 250 -3.09 -9.10 -20.39
C GLN A 250 -4.28 -9.31 -21.34
N ILE A 251 -4.79 -8.21 -21.92
CA ILE A 251 -5.90 -8.30 -22.89
C ILE A 251 -5.37 -8.90 -24.20
N GLY A 252 -5.98 -9.99 -24.63
CA GLY A 252 -5.86 -10.55 -25.97
C GLY A 252 -7.09 -10.25 -26.83
N ARG A 253 -7.11 -10.79 -28.06
CA ARG A 253 -8.16 -10.53 -29.05
C ARG A 253 -9.54 -11.07 -28.65
N ALA A 254 -9.59 -12.19 -27.94
CA ALA A 254 -10.83 -12.89 -27.58
C ALA A 254 -11.08 -12.97 -26.07
N GLY A 255 -10.24 -12.32 -25.24
CA GLY A 255 -10.32 -12.43 -23.79
C GLY A 255 -9.02 -12.03 -23.11
N VAL A 256 -8.75 -12.64 -21.95
CA VAL A 256 -7.48 -12.48 -21.24
C VAL A 256 -6.53 -13.59 -21.68
N ILE A 257 -5.26 -13.24 -21.90
CA ILE A 257 -4.20 -14.20 -22.17
C ILE A 257 -3.18 -14.16 -21.03
N GLU A 258 -2.68 -15.32 -20.65
CA GLU A 258 -1.59 -15.47 -19.71
C GLU A 258 -0.27 -15.59 -20.47
N ALA A 259 0.71 -14.80 -20.06
CA ALA A 259 2.04 -14.78 -20.64
C ALA A 259 3.08 -15.11 -19.56
N PRO A 260 4.04 -16.00 -19.85
CA PRO A 260 5.13 -16.26 -18.93
C PRO A 260 6.07 -15.05 -18.87
N GLN A 261 6.58 -14.76 -17.68
CA GLN A 261 7.63 -13.80 -17.45
C GLN A 261 8.42 -14.24 -16.22
N ASP A 262 9.73 -14.02 -16.26
CA ASP A 262 10.63 -14.32 -15.15
C ASP A 262 10.30 -13.49 -13.91
N TYR A 263 10.48 -14.11 -12.75
CA TYR A 263 10.41 -13.41 -11.48
C TYR A 263 11.60 -12.47 -11.32
N LYS A 264 11.35 -11.30 -10.73
CA LYS A 264 12.36 -10.28 -10.46
C LYS A 264 12.38 -9.95 -8.98
N LEU A 265 13.46 -9.30 -8.54
CA LEU A 265 13.64 -8.85 -7.18
C LEU A 265 13.67 -7.32 -7.11
N ARG A 266 13.01 -6.79 -6.09
CA ARG A 266 13.11 -5.38 -5.69
C ARG A 266 13.68 -5.35 -4.27
N ALA A 267 14.77 -4.62 -4.07
CA ALA A 267 15.32 -4.43 -2.74
C ALA A 267 15.16 -2.98 -2.26
N MET A 268 14.99 -2.82 -0.96
CA MET A 268 15.15 -1.54 -0.27
C MET A 268 16.40 -1.63 0.61
N VAL A 269 17.22 -0.58 0.56
CA VAL A 269 18.46 -0.48 1.32
C VAL A 269 18.36 0.71 2.26
N ALA A 270 18.55 0.46 3.55
CA ALA A 270 18.76 1.50 4.54
C ALA A 270 20.23 1.92 4.52
N TYR A 271 20.48 3.21 4.74
CA TYR A 271 21.83 3.73 4.86
C TYR A 271 22.02 4.45 6.20
N LYS A 272 23.22 4.35 6.75
CA LYS A 272 23.67 5.11 7.91
C LYS A 272 25.00 5.77 7.59
N LYS A 273 25.04 7.10 7.69
CA LYS A 273 26.29 7.85 7.56
C LYS A 273 27.17 7.56 8.79
N LEU A 274 28.45 7.31 8.55
CA LEU A 274 29.45 7.12 9.60
C LEU A 274 30.00 8.45 10.11
#